data_AF-A0A7W7IN32-F1
#
_entry.id   AF-A0A7W7IN32-F1
#
_cell.length_a   1.000
_cell.length_b   1.000
_cell.length_c   1.000
_cell.angle_alpha   90.00
_cell.angle_beta   90.00
_cell.angle_gamma   90.00
#
_symmetry.space_group_name_H-M   'P 1'
#
loop_
_entity.id
_entity.type
_entity.pdbx_description
1 polymer ?
#
loop_
_entity_poly.entity_id
_entity_poly.type
_entity_poly.pdbx_seq_one_letter_code
_entity_poly.pdbx_strand_id
1 'polypeptide(L)'
;MITAALMMLHLSAAPVQAAPAAEAETAPAERTLDAMHAAASAADGEAYFASFTADGRFIGTDATERWTLPEFRAYAMPYFSQGKGWTYRPSAR
;
A
#
# COMPACT_ATOMS: atom_id res chain seq x y z
N MET A 1 69.99 -9.20 -7.65
CA MET A 1 69.57 -8.30 -8.73
C MET A 1 68.18 -8.71 -9.18
N ILE A 2 67.16 -7.87 -8.88
CA ILE A 2 66.02 -7.53 -9.76
C ILE A 2 65.02 -8.69 -10.02
N THR A 3 63.73 -8.70 -9.64
CA THR A 3 62.75 -7.70 -9.18
C THR A 3 61.59 -8.45 -8.51
N ALA A 4 61.00 -7.88 -7.45
CA ALA A 4 59.69 -8.29 -6.95
C ALA A 4 58.61 -7.73 -7.88
N ALA A 5 57.82 -8.59 -8.52
CA ALA A 5 56.66 -8.17 -9.31
C ALA A 5 55.45 -8.06 -8.39
N LEU A 6 55.25 -6.85 -7.85
CA LEU A 6 54.04 -6.46 -7.13
C LEU A 6 52.89 -6.40 -8.14
N MET A 7 52.08 -7.46 -8.20
CA MET A 7 50.90 -7.53 -9.06
C MET A 7 49.81 -6.64 -8.44
N MET A 8 49.75 -5.39 -8.90
CA MET A 8 48.73 -4.42 -8.51
C MET A 8 47.34 -4.93 -8.93
N LEU A 9 46.50 -5.15 -7.94
CA LEU A 9 45.06 -5.40 -8.09
C LEU A 9 44.40 -4.16 -8.73
N HIS A 10 43.90 -4.28 -9.95
CA HIS A 10 43.02 -3.27 -10.54
C HIS A 10 41.57 -3.70 -10.37
N LEU A 11 40.94 -3.20 -9.31
CA LEU A 11 39.49 -3.28 -9.13
C LEU A 11 38.83 -2.28 -10.08
N SER A 12 38.45 -2.75 -11.28
CA SER A 12 37.65 -1.95 -12.21
C SER A 12 36.22 -1.87 -11.69
N ALA A 13 35.82 -0.74 -11.10
CA ALA A 13 34.42 -0.48 -10.78
C ALA A 13 33.68 -0.17 -12.09
N ALA A 14 32.92 -1.14 -12.61
CA ALA A 14 31.95 -0.86 -13.66
C ALA A 14 30.88 0.10 -13.10
N PRO A 15 30.45 1.13 -13.85
CA PRO A 15 29.30 1.92 -13.42
C PRO A 15 28.10 0.98 -13.33
N VAL A 16 27.50 0.89 -12.15
CA VAL A 16 26.13 0.38 -12.02
C VAL A 16 25.25 1.36 -12.80
N GLN A 17 24.95 1.01 -14.04
CA GLN A 17 23.89 1.65 -14.78
C GLN A 17 22.61 1.30 -14.03
N ALA A 18 22.03 2.26 -13.32
CA ALA A 18 20.71 2.08 -12.72
C ALA A 18 19.76 1.68 -13.85
N ALA A 19 19.22 0.46 -13.77
CA ALA A 19 18.19 0.03 -14.69
C ALA A 19 17.06 1.06 -14.64
N PRO A 20 16.44 1.41 -15.79
CA PRO A 20 15.22 2.21 -15.76
C PRO A 20 14.25 1.50 -14.81
N ALA A 21 13.66 2.25 -13.88
CA ALA A 21 12.61 1.72 -13.03
C ALA A 21 11.53 1.20 -13.98
N ALA A 22 11.49 -0.13 -14.16
CA ALA A 22 10.36 -0.76 -14.81
C ALA A 22 9.14 -0.23 -14.08
N GLU A 23 8.14 0.26 -14.82
CA GLU A 23 6.80 0.46 -14.26
C GLU A 23 6.41 -0.92 -13.71
N ALA A 24 6.65 -1.12 -12.42
CA ALA A 24 6.38 -2.38 -11.76
C ALA A 24 4.90 -2.62 -11.96
N GLU A 25 4.56 -3.74 -12.58
CA GLU A 25 3.17 -4.19 -12.68
C GLU A 25 2.58 -4.08 -11.27
N THR A 26 1.58 -3.21 -11.12
CA THR A 26 1.05 -2.84 -9.80
C THR A 26 0.47 -4.11 -9.19
N ALA A 27 1.07 -4.54 -8.06
CA ALA A 27 0.72 -5.82 -7.46
C ALA A 27 -0.81 -5.88 -7.23
N PRO A 28 -1.47 -7.05 -7.36
CA PRO A 28 -2.92 -7.15 -7.19
C PRO A 28 -3.45 -6.54 -5.87
N ALA A 29 -2.64 -6.61 -4.81
CA ALA A 29 -2.95 -5.98 -3.53
C ALA A 29 -2.97 -4.44 -3.62
N GLU A 30 -2.00 -3.83 -4.29
CA GLU A 30 -1.93 -2.38 -4.47
C GLU A 30 -3.15 -1.86 -5.23
N ARG A 31 -3.55 -2.54 -6.31
CA ARG A 31 -4.76 -2.16 -7.07
C ARG A 31 -6.03 -2.25 -6.21
N THR A 32 -6.11 -3.26 -5.35
CA THR A 32 -7.24 -3.42 -4.42
C THR A 32 -7.27 -2.26 -3.41
N LEU A 33 -6.12 -1.91 -2.84
CA LEU A 33 -6.01 -0.81 -1.88
C LEU A 33 -6.30 0.55 -2.54
N ASP A 34 -5.78 0.79 -3.74
CA ASP A 34 -6.04 2.02 -4.50
C ASP A 34 -7.54 2.18 -4.80
N ALA A 35 -8.22 1.12 -5.21
CA ALA A 35 -9.67 1.13 -5.43
C ALA A 35 -10.45 1.36 -4.13
N MET A 36 -10.06 0.68 -3.04
CA MET A 36 -10.67 0.88 -1.72
C MET A 36 -10.51 2.32 -1.23
N HIS A 37 -9.31 2.91 -1.37
CA HIS A 37 -9.03 4.28 -0.99
C HIS A 37 -9.82 5.29 -1.82
N ALA A 38 -9.95 5.07 -3.13
CA ALA A 38 -10.73 5.92 -4.02
C ALA A 38 -12.22 5.89 -3.66
N ALA A 39 -12.79 4.71 -3.41
CA ALA A 39 -14.17 4.56 -2.98
C ALA A 39 -14.45 5.27 -1.65
N ALA A 40 -13.54 5.13 -0.67
CA ALA A 40 -13.64 5.85 0.59
C ALA A 40 -13.63 7.37 0.40
N SER A 41 -12.72 7.89 -0.43
CA SER A 41 -12.61 9.34 -0.66
C SER A 41 -13.86 9.91 -1.35
N ALA A 42 -14.47 9.14 -2.25
CA ALA A 42 -15.72 9.49 -2.94
C ALA A 42 -16.99 9.25 -2.10
N ALA A 43 -16.86 8.73 -0.88
CA ALA A 43 -17.98 8.27 -0.05
C ALA A 43 -18.86 7.20 -0.75
N ASP A 44 -18.28 6.38 -1.63
CA ASP A 44 -18.93 5.23 -2.24
C ASP A 44 -18.85 4.02 -1.30
N GLY A 45 -19.88 3.86 -0.48
CA GLY A 45 -19.91 2.83 0.56
C GLY A 45 -20.04 1.43 -0.02
N GLU A 46 -20.73 1.27 -1.14
CA GLU A 46 -20.89 -0.05 -1.76
C GLU A 46 -19.55 -0.55 -2.30
N ALA A 47 -18.85 0.27 -3.09
CA ALA A 47 -17.53 -0.09 -3.61
C ALA A 47 -16.49 -0.27 -2.49
N TYR A 48 -16.55 0.56 -1.44
CA TYR A 48 -15.66 0.44 -0.29
C TYR A 48 -15.84 -0.90 0.43
N PHE A 49 -17.07 -1.24 0.81
CA PHE A 49 -17.35 -2.47 1.55
C PHE A 49 -17.22 -3.73 0.69
N ALA A 50 -17.34 -3.64 -0.64
CA ALA A 50 -17.07 -4.74 -1.56
C ALA A 50 -15.58 -5.16 -1.61
N SER A 51 -14.66 -4.30 -1.14
CA SER A 51 -13.23 -4.60 -1.09
C SER A 51 -12.85 -5.55 0.08
N PHE A 52 -13.80 -5.86 0.96
CA PHE A 52 -13.60 -6.70 2.14
C PHE A 52 -14.11 -8.12 1.91
N THR A 53 -13.44 -9.10 2.52
CA THR A 53 -13.99 -10.46 2.66
C THR A 53 -15.11 -10.49 3.71
N ALA A 54 -16.00 -11.48 3.63
CA ALA A 54 -17.13 -11.61 4.54
C ALA A 54 -16.70 -11.77 6.02
N ASP A 55 -15.52 -12.33 6.27
CA ASP A 55 -14.93 -12.50 7.60
C ASP A 55 -14.02 -11.35 8.03
N GLY A 56 -13.91 -10.30 7.22
CA GLY A 56 -13.15 -9.09 7.52
C GLY A 56 -13.47 -8.50 8.90
N ARG A 57 -12.45 -7.91 9.52
CA ARG A 57 -12.54 -7.25 10.82
C ARG A 57 -11.94 -5.87 10.75
N PHE A 58 -12.67 -4.88 11.25
CA PHE A 58 -12.15 -3.54 11.48
C PHE A 58 -11.60 -3.46 12.91
N ILE A 59 -10.39 -2.94 13.04
CA ILE A 59 -9.74 -2.71 14.34
C ILE A 59 -9.71 -1.20 14.55
N GLY A 60 -10.44 -0.74 15.57
CA GLY A 60 -10.47 0.66 15.93
C GLY A 60 -9.23 1.08 16.71
N THR A 61 -9.23 2.32 17.18
CA THR A 61 -8.13 2.86 17.98
C THR A 61 -8.18 2.40 19.43
N ASP A 62 -9.37 2.09 19.94
CA ASP A 62 -9.51 1.54 21.28
C ASP A 62 -9.16 0.04 21.28
N ALA A 63 -8.55 -0.43 22.38
CA ALA A 63 -8.11 -1.82 22.50
C ALA A 63 -9.27 -2.85 22.41
N THR A 64 -10.48 -2.42 22.74
CA THR A 64 -11.69 -3.24 22.70
C THR A 64 -12.46 -3.11 21.39
N GLU A 65 -12.11 -2.14 20.53
CA GLU A 65 -12.77 -1.94 19.24
C GLU A 65 -12.34 -2.97 18.21
N ARG A 66 -13.14 -4.03 18.12
CA ARG A 66 -13.02 -5.10 17.14
C ARG A 66 -14.38 -5.34 16.53
N TRP A 67 -14.59 -4.82 15.33
CA TRP A 67 -15.88 -4.90 14.67
C TRP A 67 -15.85 -5.92 13.54
N THR A 68 -16.92 -6.71 13.47
CA THR A 68 -17.28 -7.46 12.27
C THR A 68 -17.59 -6.50 11.12
N LEU A 69 -17.48 -6.97 9.88
CA LEU A 69 -17.80 -6.15 8.72
C LEU A 69 -19.24 -5.57 8.76
N PRO A 70 -20.29 -6.32 9.18
CA PRO A 70 -21.62 -5.75 9.34
C PRO A 70 -21.71 -4.63 10.38
N GLU A 71 -21.05 -4.78 11.52
CA GLU A 71 -21.01 -3.74 12.58
C GLU A 71 -20.31 -2.48 12.07
N PHE A 72 -19.15 -2.64 11.44
CA PHE A 72 -18.43 -1.51 10.85
C PHE A 72 -19.22 -0.83 9.74
N ARG A 73 -19.89 -1.60 8.87
CA ARG A 73 -20.78 -1.05 7.83
C ARG A 73 -21.94 -0.27 8.43
N ALA A 74 -22.59 -0.79 9.46
CA ALA A 74 -23.68 -0.10 10.14
C ALA A 74 -23.22 1.23 10.76
N TYR A 75 -22.01 1.27 11.29
CA TYR A 75 -21.40 2.48 11.83
C TYR A 75 -21.03 3.51 10.74
N ALA A 76 -20.38 3.08 9.64
CA ALA A 76 -19.81 3.98 8.65
C ALA A 76 -20.82 4.50 7.63
N MET A 77 -21.79 3.67 7.22
CA MET A 77 -22.74 4.01 6.14
C MET A 77 -23.52 5.32 6.37
N PRO A 78 -23.98 5.66 7.59
CA PRO A 78 -24.60 6.95 7.85
C PRO A 78 -23.75 8.16 7.44
N TYR A 79 -22.41 8.07 7.54
CA TYR A 79 -21.49 9.12 7.10
C TYR A 79 -21.30 9.13 5.59
N PHE A 80 -21.12 7.95 5.00
CA PHE A 80 -20.99 7.81 3.54
C PHE A 80 -22.23 8.32 2.81
N SER A 81 -23.43 8.05 3.34
CA SER A 81 -24.69 8.58 2.80
C SER A 81 -24.81 10.11 2.88
N GLN A 82 -23.98 10.78 3.69
CA GLN A 82 -23.87 12.25 3.72
C GLN A 82 -22.77 12.78 2.78
N GLY A 83 -22.16 11.93 1.95
CA GLY A 83 -20.99 12.28 1.13
C GLY A 83 -19.70 12.43 1.94
N LYS A 84 -19.67 11.91 3.18
CA LYS A 84 -18.52 12.01 4.08
C LYS A 84 -17.85 10.66 4.22
N GLY A 85 -16.83 10.45 3.39
CA GLY A 85 -15.87 9.37 3.59
C GLY A 85 -14.53 9.91 4.09
N TRP A 86 -13.46 9.15 3.87
CA TRP A 86 -12.12 9.52 4.32
C TRP A 86 -11.11 9.40 3.19
N THR A 87 -10.19 10.36 3.15
CA THR A 87 -9.13 10.42 2.15
C THR A 87 -7.81 10.00 2.76
N TYR A 88 -7.24 8.92 2.24
CA TYR A 88 -5.91 8.45 2.61
C TYR A 88 -4.84 9.27 1.91
N ARG A 89 -3.82 9.72 2.65
CA ARG A 89 -2.64 10.39 2.09
C ARG A 89 -1.39 9.57 2.42
N PRO A 90 -0.93 8.70 1.50
CA PRO A 90 0.25 7.88 1.75
C PRO A 90 1.51 8.75 1.82
N SER A 91 2.41 8.45 2.76
CA SER A 91 3.71 9.11 2.90
C SER A 91 4.82 8.43 2.10
N ALA A 92 4.63 7.17 1.70
CA ALA A 92 5.51 6.36 0.87
C ALA A 92 4.70 5.27 0.16
N ARG A 93 5.31 4.62 -0.84
CA ARG A 93 4.83 3.38 -1.46
C ARG A 93 5.79 2.25 -1.12
#